data_AF-A0A923AKK1-F1
#
_entry.id   AF-A0A923AKK1-F1
#
_cell.length_a   1.000
_cell.length_b   1.000
_cell.length_c   1.000
_cell.angle_alpha   90.00
_cell.angle_beta   90.00
_cell.angle_gamma   90.00
#
_symmetry.space_group_name_H-M   'P 1'
#
loop_
_entity.id
_entity.type
_entity.pdbx_description
1 polymer ?
#
loop_
_entity_poly.entity_id
_entity_poly.type
_entity_poly.pdbx_seq_one_letter_code
_entity_poly.pdbx_strand_id
1 'polypeptide(L)' 'MSYIEPTGRSGLTQFLVGVTEPVLGPVRRVLPKGGMFDFSPLIVILVLGAIVQALP' A
#
# COMPACT_ATOMS: atom_id res chain seq x y z
N MET A 1 10.80 -18.69 -20.30
CA MET A 1 9.84 -19.51 -19.52
C MET A 1 9.81 -18.95 -18.11
N SER A 2 8.84 -18.06 -17.85
CA SER A 2 8.65 -17.40 -16.56
C SER A 2 8.18 -18.44 -15.55
N TYR A 3 9.03 -18.80 -14.58
CA TYR A 3 8.65 -19.64 -13.43
C TYR A 3 7.61 -18.98 -12.51
N ILE A 4 7.17 -17.77 -12.85
CA ILE A 4 6.11 -17.06 -12.17
C ILE A 4 5.05 -16.77 -13.23
N GLU A 5 4.11 -17.70 -13.38
CA GLU A 5 2.85 -17.42 -14.06
C GLU A 5 2.04 -16.50 -13.13
N PRO A 6 1.74 -15.26 -13.54
CA PRO A 6 1.05 -14.27 -12.70
C PRO A 6 -0.44 -14.62 -12.50
N THR A 7 -0.93 -15.64 -13.20
CA THR A 7 -2.24 -16.24 -12.99
C THR A 7 -2.04 -17.35 -11.96
N GLY A 8 -2.27 -17.06 -10.67
CA GLY A 8 -2.06 -17.95 -9.51
C GLY A 8 -2.84 -19.28 -9.53
N ARG A 9 -2.65 -20.08 -10.57
CA ARG A 9 -3.27 -21.38 -10.87
C ARG A 9 -2.37 -22.54 -10.48
N SER A 10 -1.14 -22.29 -9.99
CA SER A 10 -0.34 -23.35 -9.38
C SER A 10 -0.96 -23.72 -8.02
N GLY A 11 -1.12 -25.02 -7.76
CA GLY A 11 -1.74 -25.50 -6.52
C GLY A 11 -1.03 -25.01 -5.25
N LEU A 12 0.28 -24.72 -5.34
CA LEU A 12 1.05 -24.14 -4.25
C LEU A 12 0.62 -22.70 -3.94
N THR A 13 0.36 -21.86 -4.94
CA THR A 13 -0.15 -20.50 -4.72
C THR A 13 -1.54 -20.53 -4.08
N GLN A 14 -2.43 -21.42 -4.52
CA GLN A 14 -3.76 -21.57 -3.92
C GLN A 14 -3.70 -22.09 -2.48
N PHE A 15 -2.79 -23.01 -2.18
CA PHE A 15 -2.53 -23.48 -0.83
C PHE A 15 -2.01 -22.36 0.07
N LEU A 16 -1.00 -21.61 -0.38
CA LEU A 16 -0.44 -20.48 0.36
C LEU A 16 -1.49 -19.38 0.58
N VAL A 17 -2.29 -19.05 -0.43
CA VAL A 17 -3.41 -18.10 -0.30
C VAL A 17 -4.46 -18.63 0.68
N GLY A 18 -4.84 -19.91 0.59
CA GLY A 18 -5.82 -20.50 1.51
C GLY A 18 -5.37 -20.50 2.98
N VAL A 19 -4.08 -20.69 3.23
CA VAL A 19 -3.51 -20.62 4.60
C VAL A 19 -3.35 -19.18 5.07
N THR A 20 -3.01 -18.24 4.18
CA THR A 20 -2.74 -16.85 4.55
C THR A 20 -3.97 -15.96 4.59
N GLU A 21 -5.01 -16.21 3.77
CA GLU A 21 -6.27 -15.45 3.74
C GLU A 21 -7.00 -15.32 5.08
N PRO A 22 -7.16 -16.35 5.93
CA PRO A 22 -7.83 -16.18 7.23
C PRO A 22 -7.11 -15.19 8.16
N VAL A 23 -5.78 -15.02 8.00
CA VAL A 23 -4.97 -14.07 8.76
C VAL A 23 -4.93 -12.70 8.08
N LEU A 24 -4.74 -12.69 6.75
CA LEU A 24 -4.65 -11.47 5.96
C LEU A 24 -6.00 -10.77 5.78
N GLY A 25 -7.12 -11.49 5.84
CA GLY A 25 -8.47 -10.94 5.68
C GLY A 25 -8.83 -9.89 6.75
N PRO A 26 -8.74 -10.22 8.05
CA PRO A 26 -8.92 -9.24 9.13
C PRO A 26 -7.92 -8.09 9.06
N VAL A 27 -6.65 -8.40 8.78
CA VAL A 27 -5.59 -7.40 8.64
C VAL A 27 -5.89 -6.41 7.51
N ARG A 28 -6.42 -6.87 6.36
CA ARG A 28 -6.86 -6.02 5.23
C ARG A 28 -8.14 -5.23 5.48
N ARG A 29 -8.87 -5.53 6.57
CA ARG A 29 -10.02 -4.73 7.02
C ARG A 29 -9.57 -3.62 7.98
N VAL A 30 -8.52 -3.87 8.77
CA VAL A 30 -7.95 -2.94 9.74
C VAL A 30 -6.92 -2.01 9.12
N LEU A 31 -6.09 -2.54 8.22
CA LEU A 31 -5.42 -1.76 7.20
C LEU A 31 -6.47 -1.57 6.10
N PRO A 32 -7.27 -0.48 6.09
CA PRO A 32 -7.82 -0.05 4.82
C PRO A 32 -6.66 -0.07 3.83
N LYS A 33 -6.93 -0.40 2.56
CA LYS A 33 -5.99 -0.03 1.50
C LYS A 33 -5.85 1.48 1.63
N GLY A 34 -4.86 1.93 2.43
CA GLY A 34 -4.73 3.30 2.88
C GLY A 34 -4.84 4.12 1.62
N GLY A 35 -5.82 5.04 1.62
CA GLY A 35 -6.22 5.74 0.41
C GLY A 35 -4.98 6.11 -0.39
N MET A 36 -4.97 5.81 -1.69
CA MET A 36 -3.86 6.12 -2.61
C MET A 36 -3.47 7.61 -2.62
N PHE A 37 -4.22 8.45 -1.90
CA PHE A 37 -3.97 9.86 -1.71
C PHE A 37 -3.18 10.09 -0.43
N ASP A 38 -1.87 10.25 -0.60
CA ASP A 38 -1.03 10.87 0.41
C ASP A 38 -1.16 12.40 0.32
N PHE A 39 -1.68 13.04 1.37
CA PHE A 39 -1.74 14.50 1.49
C PHE A 39 -0.46 15.09 2.09
N SER A 40 0.49 14.26 2.53
CA SER A 40 1.78 14.70 3.09
C SER A 40 2.54 15.63 2.14
N PRO A 41 2.59 15.39 0.80
CA PRO A 41 3.27 16.30 -0.12
C PRO A 41 2.67 17.71 -0.13
N LEU A 42 1.34 17.83 -0.03
CA LEU A 42 0.64 19.11 -0.01
C LEU A 42 0.98 19.90 1.27
N ILE A 43 0.99 19.23 2.43
CA ILE A 43 1.35 19.86 3.72
C ILE A 43 2.81 20.33 3.70
N VAL A 44 3.72 19.52 3.18
CA VAL A 44 5.15 19.87 3.08
C VAL A 44 5.35 21.13 2.24
N ILE A 45 4.69 21.24 1.08
CA ILE A 45 4.79 22.41 0.20
C ILE A 45 4.26 23.67 0.90
N LEU A 46 3.12 23.59 1.59
CA LEU A 46 2.53 24.72 2.33
C LEU A 46 3.46 25.22 3.45
N VAL A 47 4.02 24.32 4.24
CA VAL A 47 4.93 24.66 5.34
C VAL A 47 6.22 25.27 4.82
N LEU A 48 6.84 24.66 3.80
CA LEU A 48 8.05 25.20 3.19
C LEU A 48 7.80 26.58 2.57
N GLY A 49 6.68 26.76 1.87
CA GLY A 49 6.30 28.06 1.31
C GLY A 49 6.08 29.13 2.39
N ALA A 50 5.45 28.78 3.51
CA ALA A 50 5.27 29.68 4.64
C ALA A 50 6.61 30.07 5.29
N ILE A 51 7.54 29.12 5.44
CA ILE A 51 8.87 29.37 5.99
C ILE A 51 9.68 30.29 5.05
N VAL A 52 9.66 30.02 3.74
CA VAL A 52 10.37 30.83 2.75
C VAL A 52 9.84 32.25 2.70
N GLN A 53 8.51 32.45 2.80
CA GLN A 53 7.94 33.81 2.87
C GLN A 53 8.21 34.54 4.18
N ALA A 54 8.45 33.81 5.27
CA ALA A 54 8.79 34.40 6.58
C ALA A 54 10.29 34.75 6.70
N LEU A 55 11.13 34.25 5.79
CA LEU A 55 12.54 34.64 5.67
C LEU A 55 12.64 35.92 4.83
N PRO A 56 13.34 36.96 5.31
CA PRO A 56 13.51 38.23 4.58
C PRO A 56 14.42 38.10 3.35
#